data_AF-A0A7X1NVV0-F1
#
_entry.id   AF-A0A7X1NVV0-F1
#
_cell.length_a   1.000
_cell.length_b   1.000
_cell.length_c   1.000
_cell.angle_alpha   90.00
_cell.angle_beta   90.00
_cell.angle_gamma   90.00
#
_symmetry.space_group_name_H-M   'P 1'
#
loop_
_entity.id
_entity.type
_entity.pdbx_description
1 polymer ?
#
loop_
_entity_poly.entity_id
_entity_poly.type
_entity_poly.pdbx_seq_one_letter_code
_entity_poly.pdbx_strand_id
1 'polypeptide(L)'
;MAHPDLSGLVPPDAAQAFRDGEERLALTRLRRAQAHQETGSLRWAILERLCGLVLIHLLREVEGTFALERADPILDAAGVPRPGLEWLEDEDAGQGGRVP
;
A
#
# COMPACT_ATOMS: atom_id res chain seq x y z
N MET A 1 -11.03 -3.38 -19.40
CA MET A 1 -10.97 -4.56 -18.50
C MET A 1 -11.11 -4.02 -17.09
N ALA A 2 -12.04 -4.55 -16.29
CA ALA A 2 -12.16 -4.15 -14.90
C ALA A 2 -10.87 -4.57 -14.18
N HIS A 3 -10.08 -3.61 -13.71
CA HIS A 3 -8.96 -3.91 -12.84
C HIS A 3 -9.54 -4.56 -11.57
N PRO A 4 -8.96 -5.67 -11.07
CA PRO A 4 -9.36 -6.20 -9.78
C PRO A 4 -9.28 -5.06 -8.76
N ASP A 5 -10.27 -4.98 -7.88
CA ASP A 5 -10.25 -4.02 -6.79
C ASP A 5 -9.17 -4.45 -5.80
N LEU A 6 -7.97 -3.90 -5.98
CA LEU A 6 -6.77 -4.23 -5.23
C LEU A 6 -6.69 -3.44 -3.92
N SER A 7 -7.58 -2.47 -3.68
CA SER A 7 -7.57 -1.68 -2.45
C SER A 7 -8.02 -2.49 -1.24
N GLY A 8 -8.81 -3.56 -1.45
CA GLY A 8 -9.12 -4.56 -0.41
C GLY A 8 -7.91 -5.36 0.12
N LEU A 9 -6.71 -5.09 -0.42
CA LEU A 9 -5.44 -5.62 0.07
C LEU A 9 -4.82 -4.78 1.19
N VAL A 10 -5.28 -3.53 1.36
CA VAL A 10 -4.85 -2.63 2.42
C VAL A 10 -5.55 -3.02 3.71
N PRO A 11 -4.81 -3.31 4.81
CA PRO A 11 -5.43 -3.56 6.10
C PRO A 11 -6.25 -2.34 6.54
N PRO A 12 -7.53 -2.49 6.91
CA PRO A 12 -8.38 -1.35 7.25
C PRO A 12 -7.87 -0.60 8.49
N ASP A 13 -7.21 -1.30 9.42
CA ASP A 13 -6.57 -0.70 10.59
C ASP A 13 -5.32 0.13 10.23
N ALA A 14 -4.63 -0.19 9.13
CA ALA A 14 -3.53 0.62 8.61
C ALA A 14 -4.03 1.90 7.96
N ALA A 15 -5.08 1.80 7.12
CA ALA A 15 -5.71 2.95 6.49
C ALA A 15 -6.30 3.91 7.54
N GLN A 16 -7.01 3.37 8.53
CA GLN A 16 -7.56 4.17 9.63
C GLN A 16 -6.46 4.91 10.40
N ALA A 17 -5.39 4.21 10.79
CA ALA A 17 -4.28 4.84 11.49
C ALA A 17 -3.61 5.95 10.66
N PHE A 18 -3.52 5.80 9.34
CA PHE A 18 -2.97 6.84 8.47
C PHE A 18 -3.89 8.08 8.44
N ARG A 19 -5.21 7.89 8.28
CA ARG A 19 -6.20 8.98 8.31
C ARG A 19 -6.24 9.73 9.64
N ASP A 20 -5.99 9.03 10.74
CA ASP A 20 -5.96 9.61 12.08
C ASP A 20 -4.64 10.38 12.36
N GLY A 21 -3.72 10.45 11.39
CA GLY A 21 -2.39 11.06 11.57
C GLY A 21 -1.44 10.23 12.43
N GLU A 22 -1.71 8.93 12.56
CA GLU A 22 -0.86 7.97 13.27
C GLU A 22 0.02 7.20 12.27
N GLU A 23 0.80 7.90 11.44
CA GLU A 23 1.50 7.29 10.29
C GLU A 23 2.53 6.25 10.72
N ARG A 24 3.11 6.40 11.92
CA ARG A 24 3.98 5.38 12.52
C ARG A 24 3.22 4.09 12.81
N LEU A 25 1.99 4.19 13.32
CA LEU A 25 1.14 3.03 13.56
C LEU A 25 0.72 2.41 12.23
N ALA A 26 0.30 3.23 11.26
CA ALA A 26 -0.02 2.78 9.90
C ALA A 26 1.13 1.96 9.30
N LEU A 27 2.37 2.48 9.38
CA LEU A 27 3.57 1.78 8.94
C LEU A 27 3.78 0.44 9.68
N THR A 28 3.57 0.39 11.00
CA THR A 28 3.63 -0.86 11.77
C THR A 28 2.61 -1.88 11.29
N ARG A 29 1.36 -1.47 11.03
CA ARG A 29 0.30 -2.35 10.53
C ARG A 29 0.59 -2.87 9.13
N LEU A 30 1.03 -2.00 8.22
CA LEU A 30 1.44 -2.37 6.86
C LEU A 30 2.59 -3.39 6.88
N ARG A 31 3.65 -3.12 7.64
CA ARG A 31 4.79 -4.06 7.77
C ARG A 31 4.37 -5.40 8.35
N ARG A 32 3.47 -5.41 9.33
CA ARG A 32 2.93 -6.66 9.88
C ARG A 32 2.17 -7.43 8.79
N ALA A 33 1.29 -6.79 8.04
CA ALA A 33 0.55 -7.45 6.95
C ALA A 33 1.50 -7.97 5.86
N GLN A 34 2.50 -7.17 5.50
CA GLN A 34 3.53 -7.52 4.53
C GLN A 34 4.32 -8.76 4.94
N ALA A 35 4.69 -8.87 6.22
CA ALA A 35 5.45 -10.02 6.74
C ALA A 35 4.70 -11.36 6.64
N HIS A 36 3.38 -11.34 6.41
CA HIS A 36 2.57 -12.53 6.17
C HIS A 36 2.43 -12.86 4.66
N GLN A 37 3.02 -12.06 3.77
CA GLN A 37 3.03 -12.30 2.34
C GLN A 37 4.37 -12.91 1.90
N GLU A 38 4.32 -13.71 0.84
CA GLU A 38 5.53 -14.20 0.19
C GLU A 38 6.26 -13.04 -0.50
N THR A 39 7.56 -12.88 -0.21
CA THR A 39 8.41 -11.88 -0.87
C THR A 39 8.39 -12.08 -2.38
N GLY A 40 8.18 -10.99 -3.13
CA GLY A 40 8.06 -11.06 -4.60
C GLY A 40 6.64 -11.31 -5.10
N SER A 41 5.68 -11.65 -4.23
CA SER A 41 4.27 -11.73 -4.62
C SER A 41 3.67 -10.34 -4.89
N LEU A 42 2.59 -10.31 -5.67
CA LEU A 42 1.86 -9.06 -5.94
C LEU A 42 1.35 -8.38 -4.67
N ARG A 43 0.81 -9.16 -3.72
CA ARG A 43 0.31 -8.64 -2.43
C ARG A 43 1.44 -8.05 -1.59
N TRP A 44 2.60 -8.71 -1.58
CA TRP A 44 3.80 -8.18 -0.92
C TRP A 44 4.25 -6.85 -1.54
N ALA A 45 4.31 -6.77 -2.87
CA ALA A 45 4.75 -5.57 -3.58
C ALA A 45 3.83 -4.36 -3.31
N ILE A 46 2.51 -4.58 -3.25
CA ILE A 46 1.54 -3.52 -2.89
C ILE A 46 1.82 -2.97 -1.50
N LEU A 47 1.98 -3.86 -0.50
CA LEU A 47 2.25 -3.45 0.88
C LEU A 47 3.64 -2.84 1.06
N GLU A 48 4.65 -3.34 0.34
CA GLU A 48 6.01 -2.78 0.29
C GLU A 48 5.99 -1.35 -0.25
N ARG A 49 5.26 -1.12 -1.34
CA ARG A 49 5.14 0.21 -1.92
C ARG A 49 4.48 1.19 -0.95
N LEU A 50 3.36 0.79 -0.33
CA LEU A 50 2.66 1.62 0.66
C LEU A 50 3.55 1.90 1.88
N CYS A 51 4.33 0.91 2.36
CA CYS A 51 5.34 1.16 3.41
C CYS A 51 6.36 2.21 2.96
N GLY A 52 6.82 2.15 1.71
CA GLY A 52 7.76 3.11 1.14
C GLY A 52 7.21 4.52 1.09
N LEU A 53 5.95 4.68 0.68
CA LEU A 53 5.28 5.98 0.64
C LEU A 53 5.08 6.57 2.04
N VAL A 54 4.64 5.76 3.01
CA VAL A 54 4.50 6.22 4.41
C VAL A 54 5.85 6.60 5.01
N LEU A 55 6.93 5.89 4.67
CA LEU A 55 8.30 6.26 5.07
C LEU A 55 8.71 7.63 4.49
N ILE A 56 8.47 7.87 3.20
CA ILE A 56 8.74 9.17 2.57
C ILE A 56 7.93 10.28 3.26
N HIS A 57 6.65 10.02 3.54
CA HIS A 57 5.79 10.96 4.26
C HIS A 57 6.34 11.30 5.66
N LEU A 58 6.95 10.33 6.33
CA LEU A 58 7.66 10.50 7.61
C LEU A 58 9.09 11.06 7.47
N LEU A 59 9.46 11.63 6.33
CA LEU A 59 10.78 12.19 6.02
C LEU A 59 11.91 11.16 6.07
N ARG A 60 11.62 9.89 5.74
CA ARG A 60 12.59 8.79 5.61
C ARG A 60 12.78 8.38 4.15
N GLU A 61 13.28 9.33 3.36
CA GLU A 61 13.34 9.23 1.91
C GLU A 61 14.19 8.06 1.41
N VAL A 62 15.31 7.77 2.06
CA VAL A 62 16.23 6.70 1.63
C VAL A 62 15.57 5.34 1.78
N GLU A 63 15.06 5.03 2.96
CA GLU A 63 14.37 3.76 3.21
C GLU A 63 13.09 3.63 2.38
N GLY A 64 12.38 4.73 2.19
CA GLY A 64 11.20 4.77 1.35
C GLY A 64 11.51 4.51 -0.12
N THR A 65 12.55 5.13 -0.67
CA THR A 65 13.00 4.91 -2.05
C THR A 65 13.40 3.45 -2.27
N PHE A 66 14.18 2.87 -1.35
CA PHE A 66 14.53 1.44 -1.45
C PHE A 66 13.32 0.52 -1.44
N ALA A 67 12.26 0.87 -0.70
CA ALA A 67 11.02 0.10 -0.71
C ALA A 67 10.31 0.20 -2.07
N LEU A 68 10.22 1.41 -2.63
CA LEU A 68 9.66 1.63 -3.98
C LEU A 68 10.45 0.87 -5.05
N GLU A 69 11.78 0.92 -5.02
CA GLU A 69 12.65 0.23 -5.98
C GLU A 69 12.47 -1.30 -5.95
N ARG A 70 12.15 -1.88 -4.79
CA ARG A 70 11.83 -3.31 -4.69
C ARG A 70 10.43 -3.65 -5.19
N ALA A 71 9.46 -2.80 -4.91
CA ALA A 71 8.06 -3.06 -5.21
C ALA A 71 7.69 -2.79 -6.67
N ASP A 72 8.12 -1.64 -7.21
CA ASP A 72 7.67 -1.12 -8.50
C ASP A 72 7.92 -2.10 -9.67
N PRO A 73 9.08 -2.78 -9.79
CA PRO A 73 9.30 -3.75 -10.87
C PRO A 73 8.30 -4.93 -10.87
N ILE A 74 7.85 -5.36 -9.69
CA ILE A 74 6.87 -6.46 -9.57
C ILE A 74 5.48 -5.98 -10.00
N LEU A 75 5.11 -4.76 -9.61
CA LEU A 75 3.84 -4.14 -9.98
C LEU A 75 3.77 -3.87 -11.49
N ASP A 76 4.87 -3.36 -12.06
CA ASP A 76 5.02 -3.11 -13.50
C ASP A 76 4.89 -4.41 -14.30
N ALA A 77 5.57 -5.48 -13.86
CA ALA A 77 5.48 -6.80 -14.50
C ALA A 77 4.06 -7.41 -14.43
N ALA A 78 3.32 -7.11 -13.36
CA ALA A 78 1.93 -7.53 -13.20
C ALA A 78 0.93 -6.66 -14.00
N GLY A 79 1.37 -5.53 -14.57
CA GLY A 79 0.51 -4.61 -15.32
C GLY A 79 -0.59 -3.96 -14.49
N VAL A 80 -0.39 -3.85 -13.17
CA VAL A 80 -1.37 -3.25 -12.25
C VAL A 80 -1.05 -1.78 -11.98
N PRO A 81 -2.05 -0.96 -11.65
CA PRO A 81 -1.81 0.39 -11.13
C PRO A 81 -0.93 0.34 -9.88
N ARG A 82 0.02 1.26 -9.77
CA ARG A 82 0.86 1.39 -8.57
C ARG A 82 0.05 2.04 -7.43
N PRO A 83 -0.03 1.42 -6.24
CA PRO A 83 -0.82 1.95 -5.12
C PRO A 83 -0.18 3.22 -4.57
N GLY A 84 -0.91 4.34 -4.57
CA GLY A 84 -0.49 5.61 -3.99
C GLY A 84 -0.95 5.79 -2.52
N LEU A 85 -0.63 6.94 -1.92
CA LEU A 85 -1.09 7.25 -0.54
C LEU A 85 -2.61 7.36 -0.47
N GLU A 86 -3.25 7.72 -1.58
CA GLU A 86 -4.71 7.79 -1.70
C GLU A 86 -5.40 6.45 -1.37
N TRP A 87 -4.70 5.31 -1.48
CA TRP A 87 -5.23 4.01 -1.08
C TRP A 87 -5.33 3.81 0.45
N LEU A 88 -4.64 4.66 1.24
CA LEU A 88 -4.78 4.74 2.69
C LEU A 88 -5.78 5.83 3.10
N GLU A 89 -5.99 6.82 2.25
CA GLU A 89 -6.86 7.97 2.50
C GLU A 89 -8.32 7.67 2.12
N ASP A 90 -8.57 6.88 1.07
CA ASP A 90 -9.93 6.55 0.63
C ASP A 90 -10.67 5.67 1.66
N GLU A 91 -11.83 6.16 2.12
CA GLU A 91 -12.76 5.39 2.97
C GLU A 91 -13.39 4.22 2.21
N ASP A 92 -13.49 4.34 0.87
CA ASP A 92 -14.08 3.35 -0.03
C ASP A 92 -13.09 2.30 -0.56
N ALA A 93 -11.82 2.33 -0.15
CA ALA A 93 -10.82 1.31 -0.49
C ALA A 93 -11.23 -0.13 -0.09
N GLY A 94 -12.30 -0.31 0.69
CA GLY A 94 -12.90 -1.62 1.00
C GLY A 94 -14.26 -1.92 0.37
N GLN A 95 -14.83 -1.00 -0.43
CA GLN A 95 -16.18 -1.12 -0.97
C GLN A 95 -16.17 -0.81 -2.47
N GLY A 96 -16.03 -1.87 -3.27
CA GLY A 96 -16.00 -1.85 -4.72
C GLY A 96 -16.92 -0.81 -5.35
N GLY A 97 -16.29 0.10 -6.09
CA GLY A 97 -16.93 1.23 -6.74
C GLY A 97 -18.17 0.81 -7.55
N ARG A 98 -19.35 1.15 -7.01
CA ARG A 98 -20.57 1.25 -7.79
C ARG A 98 -20.51 2.56 -8.57
N VAL A 99 -20.33 2.45 -9.88
CA VAL A 99 -20.51 3.58 -10.81
C VAL A 99 -22.03 3.70 -11.11
N PRO A 100 -22.64 4.90 -11.11
CA PRO A 100 -23.97 5.10 -11.67
C PRO A 100 -24.03 4.88 -13.19
#